data_AF-A0A268TJ22-F1
#
_entry.id   AF-A0A268TJ22-F1
#
_cell.length_a   1.000
_cell.length_b   1.000
_cell.length_c   1.000
_cell.angle_alpha   90.00
_cell.angle_beta   90.00
_cell.angle_gamma   90.00
#
_symmetry.space_group_name_H-M   'P 1'
#
loop_
_entity.id
_entity.type
_entity.pdbx_description
1 polymer ?
#
loop_
_entity_poly.entity_id
_entity_poly.type
_entity_poly.pdbx_seq_one_letter_code
_entity_poly.pdbx_strand_id
1 'polypeptide(L)'
;MYKCDGLVIEQAFDKPRHQDSKKMLKRLKKKVPIIWLVRDPIEIIKSYANLIILRNFKEANDMSGLIKYLLDDTSYTIDFDNIYSQVSHLKSKLFIFDTKDISGETNIKRTMDFVAKELELGDFMPDNHGIHGNEISRIFPIKLAINLQHYSHTNMPTEAYVLIAPYGRLKRLEHEDDHDFFFRLQNKDLSSCVFVKRKIFLDDTIVLEELQNYPLHVACVGKNRKILYEEITKNPKIFQDIITRVKNHYQMMMPIINHAKNYTISADFLIDFILKDPELAKTLYEKITYQAKTIKELAPHIYDLWKYTHQFIRLYEDKYGK
;
A
#
# COMPACT_ATOMS: atom_id res chain seq x y z
N MET A 1 18.14 6.91 21.23
CA MET A 1 17.17 6.38 20.25
C MET A 1 17.78 5.15 19.60
N TYR A 2 17.31 3.95 19.96
CA TYR A 2 17.80 2.71 19.34
C TYR A 2 17.36 2.68 17.88
N LYS A 3 18.32 2.55 16.95
CA LYS A 3 17.99 2.28 15.54
C LYS A 3 17.73 0.79 15.40
N CYS A 4 16.50 0.43 15.06
CA CYS A 4 16.15 -0.93 14.67
C CYS A 4 16.12 -0.98 13.14
N ASP A 5 17.12 -1.62 12.55
CA ASP A 5 17.07 -1.99 11.14
C ASP A 5 16.22 -3.26 11.02
N GLY A 6 15.25 -3.25 10.10
CA GLY A 6 14.32 -4.35 9.87
C GLY A 6 14.30 -4.77 8.41
N LEU A 7 13.89 -6.01 8.17
CA LEU A 7 13.59 -6.52 6.83
C LEU A 7 12.08 -6.76 6.73
N VAL A 8 11.43 -6.13 5.75
CA VAL A 8 10.02 -6.38 5.43
C VAL A 8 9.98 -7.47 4.36
N ILE A 9 9.11 -8.47 4.57
CA ILE A 9 8.88 -9.56 3.63
C ILE A 9 7.39 -9.60 3.34
N GLU A 10 7.02 -9.17 2.13
CA GLU A 10 5.62 -9.09 1.70
C GLU A 10 5.18 -10.29 0.87
N GLN A 11 6.13 -11.05 0.31
CA GLN A 11 5.86 -12.14 -0.63
C GLN A 11 6.78 -13.33 -0.37
N ALA A 12 6.31 -14.53 -0.74
CA ALA A 12 7.15 -15.70 -0.82
C ALA A 12 8.24 -15.52 -1.90
N PHE A 13 9.47 -15.95 -1.62
CA PHE A 13 10.59 -15.88 -2.57
C PHE A 13 10.69 -17.13 -3.47
N ASP A 14 9.56 -17.75 -3.79
CA ASP A 14 9.48 -18.96 -4.61
C ASP A 14 9.53 -18.68 -6.12
N LYS A 15 9.18 -17.47 -6.56
CA LYS A 15 9.30 -17.05 -7.97
C LYS A 15 10.76 -16.95 -8.44
N PRO A 16 11.06 -17.29 -9.72
CA PRO A 16 12.43 -17.26 -10.26
C PRO A 16 13.18 -15.94 -10.05
N ARG A 17 12.48 -14.81 -10.18
CA ARG A 17 13.04 -13.46 -9.97
C ARG A 17 13.50 -13.16 -8.54
N HIS A 18 13.16 -14.01 -7.58
CA HIS A 18 13.44 -13.84 -6.16
C HIS A 18 14.40 -14.89 -5.58
N GLN A 19 15.00 -15.73 -6.44
CA GLN A 19 15.89 -16.81 -5.97
C GLN A 19 17.08 -16.29 -5.16
N ASP A 20 17.61 -15.11 -5.48
CA ASP A 20 18.73 -14.54 -4.74
C ASP A 20 18.33 -14.11 -3.33
N SER A 21 17.17 -13.47 -3.16
CA SER A 21 16.59 -13.17 -1.85
C SER A 21 16.37 -14.44 -1.02
N LYS A 22 15.86 -15.51 -1.64
CA LYS A 22 15.70 -16.81 -0.99
C LYS A 22 17.04 -17.39 -0.53
N LYS A 23 18.09 -17.32 -1.36
CA LYS A 23 19.44 -17.76 -1.00
C LYS A 23 20.02 -16.92 0.13
N MET A 24 19.84 -15.60 0.10
CA MET A 24 20.30 -14.69 1.16
C MET A 24 19.65 -15.02 2.50
N LEU A 25 18.32 -15.16 2.54
CA LEU A 25 17.59 -15.50 3.76
C LEU A 25 18.03 -16.83 4.38
N LYS A 26 18.29 -17.85 3.55
CA LYS A 26 18.84 -19.14 4.02
C LYS A 26 20.22 -19.02 4.66
N ARG A 27 21.01 -18.01 4.29
CA ARG A 27 22.36 -17.77 4.86
C ARG A 27 22.31 -17.00 6.17
N LEU A 28 21.21 -16.30 6.45
CA LEU A 28 21.02 -15.63 7.74
C LEU A 28 20.90 -16.68 8.85
N LYS A 29 21.62 -16.45 9.95
CA LYS A 29 21.63 -17.34 11.13
C LYS A 29 21.26 -16.63 12.43
N LYS A 30 21.38 -15.30 12.46
CA LYS A 30 21.06 -14.50 13.65
C LYS A 30 19.56 -14.61 13.90
N LYS A 31 19.19 -15.04 15.11
CA LYS A 31 17.80 -15.04 15.54
C LYS A 31 17.34 -13.60 15.79
N VAL A 32 16.17 -13.24 15.29
CA VAL A 32 15.57 -11.91 15.37
C VAL A 32 14.08 -12.03 15.72
N PRO A 33 13.47 -11.02 16.36
CA PRO A 33 12.02 -10.98 16.53
C PRO A 33 11.33 -10.90 15.17
N ILE A 34 10.21 -11.59 15.02
CA ILE A 34 9.39 -11.55 13.82
C ILE A 34 8.04 -10.94 14.19
N ILE A 35 7.67 -9.88 13.49
CA ILE A 35 6.31 -9.32 13.52
C ILE A 35 5.62 -9.81 12.25
N TRP A 36 4.50 -10.48 12.42
CA TRP A 36 3.74 -11.07 11.33
C TRP A 36 2.33 -10.51 11.29
N LEU A 37 2.05 -9.70 10.28
CA LEU A 37 0.74 -9.15 10.02
C LEU A 37 -0.05 -10.11 9.11
N VAL A 38 -1.23 -10.51 9.55
CA VAL A 38 -2.13 -11.41 8.84
C VAL A 38 -3.52 -10.80 8.68
N ARG A 39 -4.34 -11.35 7.78
CA ARG A 39 -5.69 -10.87 7.51
C ARG A 39 -6.54 -12.02 6.99
N ASP A 40 -7.85 -11.95 7.17
CA ASP A 40 -8.81 -12.88 6.58
C ASP A 40 -8.52 -13.05 5.05
N PRO A 41 -8.22 -14.27 4.57
CA PRO A 41 -7.98 -14.57 3.17
C PRO A 41 -8.96 -13.97 2.16
N ILE A 42 -10.27 -14.02 2.46
CA ILE A 42 -11.31 -13.48 1.56
C ILE A 42 -11.21 -11.95 1.50
N GLU A 43 -10.93 -11.32 2.63
CA GLU A 43 -10.71 -9.87 2.70
C GLU A 43 -9.47 -9.44 1.92
N ILE A 44 -8.42 -10.26 1.87
CA ILE A 44 -7.24 -9.98 1.06
C ILE A 44 -7.60 -10.03 -0.42
N ILE A 45 -8.23 -11.12 -0.90
CA ILE A 45 -8.63 -11.26 -2.31
C ILE A 45 -9.55 -10.09 -2.71
N LYS A 46 -10.56 -9.78 -1.90
CA LYS A 46 -11.45 -8.63 -2.11
C LYS A 46 -10.67 -7.32 -2.22
N SER A 47 -9.72 -7.10 -1.31
CA SER A 47 -8.90 -5.88 -1.28
C SER A 47 -8.08 -5.72 -2.57
N TYR A 48 -7.51 -6.81 -3.09
CA TYR A 48 -6.74 -6.79 -4.34
C TYR A 48 -7.63 -6.68 -5.58
N ALA A 49 -8.77 -7.38 -5.62
CA ALA A 49 -9.75 -7.23 -6.70
C ALA A 49 -10.23 -5.78 -6.79
N ASN A 50 -10.60 -5.17 -5.66
CA ASN A 50 -11.01 -3.76 -5.62
C ASN A 50 -9.86 -2.82 -5.99
N LEU A 51 -8.62 -3.13 -5.64
CA LEU A 51 -7.47 -2.35 -6.08
C LEU A 51 -7.32 -2.39 -7.62
N ILE A 52 -7.50 -3.56 -8.23
CA ILE A 52 -7.43 -3.73 -9.69
C ILE A 52 -8.58 -2.99 -10.38
N ILE A 53 -9.81 -3.13 -9.87
CA ILE A 53 -11.00 -2.44 -10.39
C ILE A 53 -10.86 -0.91 -10.27
N LEU A 54 -10.34 -0.42 -9.14
CA LEU A 54 -10.04 1.00 -8.97
C LEU A 54 -8.98 1.51 -9.96
N ARG A 55 -8.06 0.65 -10.42
CA ARG A 55 -7.04 0.99 -11.43
C ARG A 55 -7.58 0.94 -12.85
N ASN A 56 -8.43 -0.04 -13.16
CA ASN A 56 -9.08 -0.21 -14.44
C ASN A 56 -10.46 -0.84 -14.23
N PHE A 57 -11.52 -0.03 -14.16
CA PHE A 57 -12.86 -0.53 -13.88
C PHE A 57 -13.38 -1.49 -14.96
N LYS A 58 -12.79 -1.48 -16.17
CA LYS A 58 -13.13 -2.45 -17.23
C LYS A 58 -12.79 -3.89 -16.85
N GLU A 59 -11.84 -4.10 -15.92
CA GLU A 59 -11.52 -5.43 -15.39
C GLU A 59 -12.73 -6.05 -14.66
N ALA A 60 -13.66 -5.22 -14.16
CA ALA A 60 -14.89 -5.73 -13.55
C ALA A 60 -15.80 -6.47 -14.56
N ASN A 61 -15.61 -6.26 -15.87
CA ASN A 61 -16.37 -6.96 -16.91
C ASN A 61 -15.96 -8.44 -17.05
N ASP A 62 -14.73 -8.81 -16.66
CA ASP A 62 -14.25 -10.19 -16.61
C ASP A 62 -13.86 -10.58 -15.18
N MET A 63 -14.87 -10.62 -14.31
CA MET A 63 -14.65 -10.98 -12.91
C MET A 63 -14.06 -12.38 -12.74
N SER A 64 -14.40 -13.33 -13.61
CA SER A 64 -13.86 -14.70 -13.53
C SER A 64 -12.36 -14.72 -13.82
N GLY A 65 -11.93 -14.08 -14.91
CA GLY A 65 -10.52 -13.92 -15.23
C GLY A 65 -9.75 -13.20 -14.13
N LEU A 66 -10.32 -12.13 -13.57
CA LEU A 66 -9.74 -11.38 -12.45
C LEU A 66 -9.54 -12.24 -11.20
N ILE A 67 -10.56 -12.97 -10.76
CA ILE A 67 -10.46 -13.82 -9.56
C ILE A 67 -9.52 -14.98 -9.80
N LYS A 68 -9.58 -15.62 -10.97
CA LYS A 68 -8.62 -16.69 -11.33
C LYS A 68 -7.18 -16.20 -11.27
N TYR A 69 -6.90 -15.05 -11.86
CA TYR A 69 -5.59 -14.40 -11.80
C TYR A 69 -5.12 -14.19 -10.34
N LEU A 70 -6.00 -13.72 -9.47
CA LEU A 70 -5.66 -13.49 -8.05
C LEU A 70 -5.41 -14.79 -7.27
N LEU A 71 -6.12 -15.87 -7.59
CA LEU A 71 -5.90 -17.18 -6.96
C LEU A 71 -4.61 -17.83 -7.47
N ASP A 72 -4.29 -17.68 -8.76
CA ASP A 72 -3.08 -18.22 -9.37
C ASP A 72 -1.82 -17.46 -8.94
N ASP A 73 -1.90 -16.13 -8.81
CA ASP A 73 -0.81 -15.29 -8.32
C ASP A 73 -0.80 -15.20 -6.78
N THR A 74 -0.17 -16.18 -6.12
CA THR A 74 -0.14 -16.26 -4.64
C THR A 74 0.64 -15.12 -3.98
N SER A 75 1.50 -14.43 -4.74
CA SER A 75 2.42 -13.41 -4.22
C SER A 75 1.73 -12.27 -3.48
N TYR A 76 0.42 -12.12 -3.64
CA TYR A 76 -0.34 -11.01 -3.08
C TYR A 76 -1.60 -11.42 -2.32
N THR A 77 -1.95 -12.71 -2.27
CA THR A 77 -3.28 -13.11 -1.80
C THR A 77 -3.26 -13.88 -0.49
N ILE A 78 -2.68 -15.08 -0.46
CA ILE A 78 -2.75 -15.96 0.72
C ILE A 78 -1.48 -16.80 0.75
N ASP A 79 -0.40 -16.29 1.36
CA ASP A 79 0.92 -16.95 1.37
C ASP A 79 1.52 -17.06 2.78
N PHE A 80 0.65 -17.24 3.78
CA PHE A 80 1.05 -17.25 5.18
C PHE A 80 2.08 -18.35 5.52
N ASP A 81 1.74 -19.61 5.25
CA ASP A 81 2.59 -20.76 5.60
C ASP A 81 3.92 -20.71 4.82
N ASN A 82 3.82 -20.33 3.55
CA ASN A 82 4.97 -20.15 2.66
C ASN A 82 5.94 -19.08 3.14
N ILE A 83 5.45 -17.90 3.54
CA ILE A 83 6.30 -16.82 4.05
C ILE A 83 6.90 -17.23 5.39
N TYR A 84 6.10 -17.76 6.32
CA TYR A 84 6.59 -18.13 7.64
C TYR A 84 7.64 -19.23 7.59
N SER A 85 7.43 -20.28 6.79
CA SER A 85 8.41 -21.36 6.65
C SER A 85 9.78 -20.85 6.17
N GLN A 86 9.80 -19.79 5.34
CA GLN A 86 11.04 -19.17 4.81
C GLN A 86 11.83 -18.38 5.86
N VAL A 87 11.20 -17.93 6.94
CA VAL A 87 11.84 -17.12 7.99
C VAL A 87 11.81 -17.73 9.37
N SER A 88 11.09 -18.84 9.55
CA SER A 88 10.91 -19.51 10.84
C SER A 88 12.25 -19.88 11.51
N HIS A 89 13.28 -20.20 10.72
CA HIS A 89 14.62 -20.47 11.23
C HIS A 89 15.33 -19.24 11.80
N LEU A 90 14.85 -18.03 11.54
CA LEU A 90 15.37 -16.77 12.09
C LEU A 90 14.61 -16.33 13.35
N LYS A 91 13.52 -16.99 13.71
CA LYS A 91 12.66 -16.57 14.83
C LYS A 91 13.37 -16.68 16.19
N SER A 92 13.44 -15.56 16.93
CA SER A 92 13.68 -15.55 18.40
C SER A 92 12.38 -15.37 19.18
N LYS A 93 11.54 -14.42 18.75
CA LYS A 93 10.17 -14.18 19.19
C LYS A 93 9.27 -14.07 17.96
N LEU A 94 7.98 -14.36 18.10
CA LEU A 94 6.98 -14.18 17.05
C LEU A 94 5.77 -13.46 17.63
N PHE A 95 5.41 -12.36 17.00
CA PHE A 95 4.21 -11.59 17.28
C PHE A 95 3.31 -11.66 16.06
N ILE A 96 2.10 -12.18 16.22
CA ILE A 96 1.12 -12.29 15.13
C ILE A 96 0.02 -11.27 15.41
N PHE A 97 -0.27 -10.42 14.44
CA PHE A 97 -1.32 -9.41 14.51
C PHE A 97 -2.28 -9.56 13.35
N ASP A 98 -3.58 -9.38 13.59
CA ASP A 98 -4.52 -9.18 12.50
C ASP A 98 -4.41 -7.75 11.98
N THR A 99 -4.70 -7.50 10.70
CA THR A 99 -4.79 -6.14 10.17
C THR A 99 -5.76 -5.22 10.94
N LYS A 100 -6.75 -5.79 11.64
CA LYS A 100 -7.61 -5.04 12.56
C LYS A 100 -6.87 -4.48 13.79
N ASP A 101 -5.77 -5.10 14.20
CA ASP A 101 -4.94 -4.61 15.31
C ASP A 101 -4.16 -3.35 14.94
N ILE A 102 -4.05 -3.03 13.66
CA ILE A 102 -3.44 -1.79 13.16
C ILE A 102 -4.45 -0.88 12.45
N SER A 103 -5.76 -1.16 12.58
CA SER A 103 -6.81 -0.32 12.00
C SER A 103 -7.36 0.67 13.03
N GLY A 104 -7.36 1.95 12.65
CA GLY A 104 -7.76 3.04 13.55
C GLY A 104 -6.68 3.41 14.59
N GLU A 105 -6.77 4.63 15.10
CA GLU A 105 -5.75 5.24 15.96
C GLU A 105 -5.54 4.47 17.28
N THR A 106 -6.62 4.03 17.92
CA THR A 106 -6.55 3.32 19.21
C THR A 106 -5.85 1.98 19.07
N ASN A 107 -6.20 1.19 18.05
CA ASN A 107 -5.62 -0.14 17.88
C ASN A 107 -4.16 -0.05 17.45
N ILE A 108 -3.84 0.81 16.48
CA ILE A 108 -2.45 0.98 16.03
C ILE A 108 -1.57 1.48 17.19
N LYS A 109 -2.04 2.42 18.02
CA LYS A 109 -1.29 2.87 19.20
C LYS A 109 -1.05 1.71 20.16
N ARG A 110 -2.09 0.94 20.52
CA ARG A 110 -1.97 -0.22 21.42
C ARG A 110 -0.98 -1.25 20.88
N THR A 111 -1.04 -1.56 19.60
CA THR A 111 -0.16 -2.53 18.93
C THR A 111 1.27 -2.03 18.87
N MET A 112 1.49 -0.75 18.54
CA MET A 112 2.82 -0.15 18.51
C MET A 112 3.42 0.01 19.91
N ASP A 113 2.62 0.37 20.93
CA ASP A 113 3.05 0.39 22.34
C ASP A 113 3.52 -1.01 22.78
N PHE A 114 2.78 -2.06 22.41
CA PHE A 114 3.19 -3.45 22.66
C PHE A 114 4.49 -3.80 21.95
N VAL A 115 4.61 -3.51 20.65
CA VAL A 115 5.82 -3.79 19.86
C VAL A 115 7.03 -3.05 20.43
N ALA A 116 6.87 -1.77 20.76
CA ALA A 116 7.96 -0.96 21.28
C ALA A 116 8.44 -1.46 22.65
N LYS A 117 7.52 -1.90 23.51
CA LYS A 117 7.85 -2.58 24.77
C LYS A 117 8.58 -3.90 24.54
N GLU A 118 8.06 -4.77 23.68
CA GLU A 118 8.62 -6.11 23.44
C GLU A 118 9.99 -6.11 22.75
N LEU A 119 10.28 -5.04 22.01
CA LEU A 119 11.54 -4.81 21.30
C LEU A 119 12.47 -3.82 22.02
N GLU A 120 12.10 -3.35 23.21
CA GLU A 120 12.88 -2.40 24.02
C GLU A 120 13.23 -1.10 23.25
N LEU A 121 12.31 -0.61 22.41
CA LEU A 121 12.48 0.56 21.55
C LEU A 121 12.17 1.89 22.25
N GLY A 122 11.69 1.85 23.50
CA GLY A 122 11.17 3.00 24.24
C GLY A 122 9.67 3.22 23.98
N ASP A 123 9.16 4.40 24.33
CA ASP A 123 7.74 4.73 24.12
C ASP A 123 7.47 4.98 22.63
N PHE A 124 6.37 4.43 22.13
CA PHE A 124 5.90 4.75 20.79
C PHE A 124 5.39 6.20 20.77
N MET A 125 6.02 7.03 19.96
CA MET A 125 5.52 8.36 19.65
C MET A 125 4.74 8.28 18.34
N PRO A 126 3.41 8.50 18.34
CA PRO A 126 2.65 8.55 17.10
C PRO A 126 3.21 9.66 16.21
N ASP A 127 3.54 9.31 14.98
CA ASP A 127 3.88 10.29 13.96
C ASP A 127 2.57 10.82 13.37
N ASN A 128 2.27 12.10 13.58
CA ASN A 128 1.15 12.78 12.93
C ASN A 128 1.27 12.80 11.39
N HIS A 129 2.41 12.35 10.86
CA HIS A 129 2.66 12.21 9.43
C HIS A 129 2.51 10.77 8.90
N GLY A 130 1.98 9.86 9.71
CA GLY A 130 1.67 8.49 9.30
C GLY A 130 0.79 8.44 8.05
N ILE A 131 1.10 7.53 7.12
CA ILE A 131 0.24 7.28 5.95
C ILE A 131 -0.96 6.45 6.42
N HIS A 132 -2.09 7.09 6.66
CA HIS A 132 -3.34 6.35 6.73
C HIS A 132 -3.88 6.24 5.30
N GLY A 133 -3.91 5.02 4.77
CA GLY A 133 -4.41 4.78 3.43
C GLY A 133 -5.90 5.09 3.33
N ASN A 134 -6.24 6.27 2.82
CA ASN A 134 -7.59 6.57 2.36
C ASN A 134 -7.62 6.59 0.82
N GLU A 135 -8.79 6.36 0.23
CA GLU A 135 -8.94 6.26 -1.22
C GLU A 135 -8.53 7.55 -1.95
N ILE A 136 -8.68 8.69 -1.28
CA ILE A 136 -8.34 10.01 -1.79
C ILE A 136 -6.82 10.21 -1.83
N SER A 137 -6.07 9.66 -0.86
CA SER A 137 -4.60 9.69 -0.85
C SER A 137 -4.02 8.97 -2.06
N ARG A 138 -4.77 8.08 -2.70
CA ARG A 138 -4.37 7.37 -3.93
C ARG A 138 -4.44 8.24 -5.20
N ILE A 139 -5.13 9.39 -5.16
CA ILE A 139 -5.07 10.41 -6.22
C ILE A 139 -3.65 10.99 -6.33
N PHE A 140 -2.94 11.01 -5.20
CA PHE A 140 -1.57 11.49 -5.09
C PHE A 140 -0.61 10.28 -5.02
N PRO A 141 0.69 10.40 -5.38
CA PRO A 141 1.40 11.62 -5.72
C PRO A 141 1.06 12.17 -7.11
N ILE A 142 1.07 13.49 -7.24
CA ILE A 142 1.09 14.15 -8.55
C ILE A 142 2.42 14.89 -8.76
N LYS A 143 2.86 14.94 -10.01
CA LYS A 143 4.01 15.75 -10.45
C LYS A 143 3.49 16.90 -11.29
N LEU A 144 3.81 18.14 -10.91
CA LEU A 144 3.45 19.32 -11.69
C LEU A 144 4.71 19.99 -12.23
N ALA A 145 4.74 20.24 -13.53
CA ALA A 145 5.70 21.15 -14.15
C ALA A 145 5.28 22.60 -13.88
N ILE A 146 6.22 23.40 -13.39
CA ILE A 146 6.10 24.83 -13.11
C ILE A 146 6.99 25.57 -14.09
N ASN A 147 6.39 26.39 -14.95
CA ASN A 147 7.13 27.25 -15.87
C ASN A 147 7.52 28.54 -15.14
N LEU A 148 8.79 28.65 -14.76
CA LEU A 148 9.29 29.81 -14.00
C LEU A 148 9.41 31.09 -14.87
N GLN A 149 9.47 30.96 -16.19
CA GLN A 149 9.54 32.12 -17.10
C GLN A 149 8.24 32.93 -17.11
N HIS A 150 7.11 32.31 -16.78
CA HIS A 150 5.84 33.04 -16.62
C HIS A 150 5.82 33.96 -15.40
N TYR A 151 6.74 33.76 -14.45
CA TYR A 151 6.76 34.43 -13.15
C TYR A 151 7.97 35.34 -12.95
N SER A 152 8.96 35.30 -13.85
CA SER A 152 10.19 36.07 -13.76
C SER A 152 10.62 36.61 -15.12
N HIS A 153 11.11 37.85 -15.14
CA HIS A 153 11.54 38.57 -16.36
C HIS A 153 12.98 38.24 -16.81
N THR A 154 13.62 37.20 -16.26
CA THR A 154 15.02 36.83 -16.54
C THR A 154 15.14 35.44 -17.17
N ASN A 155 16.35 35.06 -17.63
CA ASN A 155 16.72 33.75 -18.21
C ASN A 155 16.59 32.59 -17.20
N MET A 156 15.37 32.35 -16.74
CA MET A 156 15.03 31.27 -15.83
C MET A 156 14.94 29.95 -16.58
N PRO A 157 15.24 28.82 -15.92
CA PRO A 157 15.02 27.52 -16.49
C PRO A 157 13.54 27.35 -16.88
N THR A 158 13.32 26.79 -18.07
CA THR A 158 11.99 26.65 -18.68
C THR A 158 11.06 25.76 -17.86
N GLU A 159 11.60 24.75 -17.18
CA GLU A 159 10.81 23.82 -16.38
C GLU A 159 11.46 23.50 -15.03
N ALA A 160 10.66 23.63 -13.98
CA ALA A 160 10.93 23.08 -12.66
C ALA A 160 9.74 22.21 -12.22
N TYR A 161 9.93 21.32 -11.25
CA TYR A 161 8.87 20.38 -10.88
C TYR A 161 8.61 20.36 -9.39
N VAL A 162 7.33 20.21 -9.03
CA VAL A 162 6.91 19.86 -7.67
C VAL A 162 6.31 18.45 -7.65
N LEU A 163 6.54 17.73 -6.56
CA LEU A 163 5.79 16.53 -6.18
C LEU A 163 4.85 16.89 -5.04
N ILE A 164 3.60 16.44 -5.14
CA ILE A 164 2.57 16.72 -4.15
C ILE A 164 1.95 15.41 -3.69
N ALA A 165 2.02 15.11 -2.40
CA ALA A 165 1.39 13.94 -1.78
C ALA A 165 1.37 14.07 -0.25
N PRO A 166 0.69 13.17 0.48
CA PRO A 166 0.88 13.06 1.93
C PRO A 166 2.36 12.84 2.29
N TYR A 167 2.79 13.43 3.41
CA TYR A 167 4.21 13.49 3.79
C TYR A 167 4.90 12.12 3.80
N GLY A 168 4.29 11.13 4.46
CA GLY A 168 4.86 9.79 4.56
C GLY A 168 5.11 9.18 3.18
N ARG A 169 4.25 9.46 2.19
CA ARG A 169 4.42 8.96 0.82
C ARG A 169 5.56 9.67 0.09
N LEU A 170 5.68 11.00 0.26
CA LEU A 170 6.84 11.73 -0.26
C LEU A 170 8.15 11.25 0.36
N LYS A 171 8.17 10.89 1.65
CA LYS A 171 9.33 10.27 2.33
C LYS A 171 9.70 8.91 1.72
N ARG A 172 8.74 8.03 1.45
CA ARG A 172 9.01 6.70 0.86
C ARG A 172 9.57 6.73 -0.56
N LEU A 173 9.23 7.77 -1.34
CA LEU A 173 9.82 8.00 -2.68
C LEU A 173 11.36 8.24 -2.66
N GLU A 174 11.99 8.27 -1.48
CA GLU A 174 13.47 8.24 -1.34
C GLU A 174 14.08 6.84 -1.51
N HIS A 175 13.30 5.77 -1.29
CA HIS A 175 13.83 4.43 -1.03
C HIS A 175 13.30 3.32 -1.94
N GLU A 176 12.28 3.54 -2.76
CA GLU A 176 11.66 2.46 -3.53
C GLU A 176 11.48 2.78 -5.03
N ASP A 177 11.68 1.73 -5.83
CA ASP A 177 11.04 1.49 -7.13
C ASP A 177 9.52 1.30 -6.93
N ASP A 178 8.88 2.18 -6.17
CA ASP A 178 7.45 2.10 -5.88
C ASP A 178 6.72 2.54 -7.15
N HIS A 179 6.55 1.55 -8.03
CA HIS A 179 5.96 1.66 -9.35
C HIS A 179 4.45 1.85 -9.21
N ASP A 180 4.05 2.93 -8.57
CA ASP A 180 2.64 3.24 -8.45
C ASP A 180 2.06 3.54 -9.83
N PHE A 181 1.08 2.74 -10.23
CA PHE A 181 0.57 2.72 -11.59
C PHE A 181 -0.16 4.02 -11.95
N PHE A 182 -0.82 4.68 -10.99
CA PHE A 182 -1.39 6.02 -11.21
C PHE A 182 -0.31 7.05 -11.58
N PHE A 183 0.89 6.91 -11.00
CA PHE A 183 2.03 7.77 -11.29
C PHE A 183 2.57 7.54 -12.72
N ARG A 184 2.61 6.28 -13.20
CA ARG A 184 3.02 5.93 -14.58
C ARG A 184 1.98 6.29 -15.64
N LEU A 185 0.68 6.11 -15.36
CA LEU A 185 -0.42 6.42 -16.30
C LEU A 185 -0.45 7.90 -16.67
N GLN A 186 -0.14 8.77 -15.72
CA GLN A 186 -0.15 10.22 -15.90
C GLN A 186 1.19 10.78 -16.39
N ASN A 187 2.28 10.02 -16.30
CA ASN A 187 3.61 10.52 -16.63
C ASN A 187 4.39 9.44 -17.41
N LYS A 188 4.12 9.36 -18.73
CA LYS A 188 4.84 8.47 -19.66
C LYS A 188 6.36 8.70 -19.70
N ASP A 189 6.86 9.80 -19.12
CA ASP A 189 8.25 10.28 -19.21
C ASP A 189 9.09 10.06 -17.93
N LEU A 190 8.65 9.17 -17.04
CA LEU A 190 9.30 8.92 -15.74
C LEU A 190 10.52 7.99 -15.77
N SER A 191 10.96 7.53 -16.94
CA SER A 191 12.32 6.96 -17.05
C SER A 191 13.40 7.94 -16.58
N SER A 192 13.07 9.24 -16.48
CA SER A 192 13.91 10.30 -15.92
C SER A 192 13.75 10.53 -14.40
N CYS A 193 12.75 9.94 -13.73
CA CYS A 193 12.59 10.01 -12.27
C CYS A 193 13.47 8.96 -11.58
N VAL A 194 14.76 9.06 -11.87
CA VAL A 194 15.82 8.54 -11.03
C VAL A 194 15.62 9.18 -9.64
N PHE A 195 15.32 8.34 -8.64
CA PHE A 195 15.50 8.57 -7.21
C PHE A 195 15.65 10.04 -6.81
N VAL A 196 14.56 10.68 -6.39
CA VAL A 196 14.65 12.06 -5.87
C VAL A 196 15.21 12.04 -4.44
N LYS A 197 16.45 11.58 -4.27
CA LYS A 197 17.20 11.71 -3.01
C LYS A 197 17.36 13.16 -2.56
N ARG A 198 17.14 14.12 -3.48
CA ARG A 198 17.30 15.56 -3.23
C ARG A 198 15.99 16.29 -3.51
N LYS A 199 15.19 16.48 -2.47
CA LYS A 199 13.98 17.30 -2.46
C LYS A 199 14.10 18.43 -1.43
N ILE A 200 13.36 19.49 -1.65
CA ILE A 200 13.20 20.58 -0.67
C ILE A 200 11.71 20.70 -0.41
N PHE A 201 11.29 20.49 0.83
CA PHE A 201 9.89 20.63 1.21
C PHE A 201 9.56 22.11 1.38
N LEU A 202 8.37 22.50 0.93
CA LEU A 202 7.77 23.77 1.36
C LEU A 202 7.23 23.62 2.78
N ASP A 203 7.25 24.70 3.53
CA ASP A 203 6.66 24.76 4.87
C ASP A 203 5.12 24.72 4.81
N ASP A 204 4.56 25.34 3.76
CA ASP A 204 3.11 25.33 3.51
C ASP A 204 2.60 23.97 3.03
N THR A 205 1.43 23.60 3.52
CA THR A 205 0.69 22.41 3.10
C THR A 205 -0.62 22.78 2.40
N ILE A 206 -1.09 21.91 1.52
CA ILE A 206 -2.37 22.05 0.84
C ILE A 206 -3.39 21.17 1.54
N VAL A 207 -4.42 21.79 2.12
CA VAL A 207 -5.53 21.09 2.75
C VAL A 207 -6.72 21.10 1.78
N LEU A 208 -7.19 19.90 1.40
CA LEU A 208 -8.47 19.72 0.74
C LEU A 208 -9.51 19.39 1.82
N GLU A 209 -10.75 19.81 1.66
CA GLU A 209 -11.83 19.60 2.64
C GLU A 209 -12.00 18.10 2.96
N GLU A 210 -11.80 17.26 1.96
CA GLU A 210 -11.94 15.82 2.03
C GLU A 210 -10.65 15.12 2.50
N LEU A 211 -9.57 15.89 2.69
CA LEU A 211 -8.28 15.46 3.23
C LEU A 211 -7.88 16.28 4.47
N GLN A 212 -8.84 16.78 5.25
CA GLN A 212 -8.54 17.60 6.45
C GLN A 212 -7.55 16.92 7.41
N ASN A 213 -7.59 15.59 7.52
CA ASN A 213 -6.67 14.82 8.37
C ASN A 213 -5.34 14.45 7.68
N TYR A 214 -5.20 14.77 6.39
CA TYR A 214 -4.07 14.34 5.54
C TYR A 214 -3.60 15.49 4.64
N PRO A 215 -2.98 16.54 5.21
CA PRO A 215 -2.46 17.64 4.43
C PRO A 215 -1.51 17.13 3.34
N LEU A 216 -1.63 17.71 2.15
CA LEU A 216 -0.74 17.42 1.04
C LEU A 216 0.50 18.29 1.18
N HIS A 217 1.65 17.65 1.23
CA HIS A 217 2.93 18.32 1.27
C HIS A 217 3.43 18.56 -0.15
N VAL A 218 4.20 19.63 -0.33
CA VAL A 218 4.78 20.00 -1.61
C VAL A 218 6.30 19.89 -1.51
N ALA A 219 6.90 19.14 -2.41
CA ALA A 219 8.34 18.95 -2.50
C ALA A 219 8.85 19.44 -3.85
N CYS A 220 9.75 20.42 -3.84
CA CYS A 220 10.48 20.85 -5.02
C CYS A 220 11.50 19.78 -5.41
N VAL A 221 11.48 19.34 -6.66
CA VAL A 221 12.31 18.23 -7.15
C VAL A 221 13.06 18.58 -8.45
N GLY A 222 14.04 17.74 -8.80
CA GLY A 222 14.84 17.91 -10.02
C GLY A 222 16.02 18.88 -9.88
N LYS A 223 16.61 19.25 -11.02
CA LYS A 223 17.82 20.09 -11.09
C LYS A 223 17.56 21.51 -10.55
N ASN A 224 16.39 22.07 -10.85
CA ASN A 224 16.03 23.46 -10.54
C ASN A 224 15.30 23.64 -9.19
N ARG A 225 15.28 22.63 -8.32
CA ARG A 225 14.49 22.64 -7.08
C ARG A 225 14.81 23.79 -6.11
N LYS A 226 16.07 24.24 -6.05
CA LYS A 226 16.49 25.35 -5.17
C LYS A 226 15.92 26.68 -5.67
N ILE A 227 16.08 26.95 -6.97
CA ILE A 227 15.52 28.12 -7.64
C ILE A 227 14.00 28.11 -7.47
N LEU A 228 13.35 26.99 -7.75
CA LEU A 228 11.90 26.85 -7.58
C LEU A 228 11.45 27.12 -6.14
N TYR A 229 12.14 26.57 -5.15
CA TYR A 229 11.85 26.83 -3.73
C TYR A 229 11.92 28.33 -3.43
N GLU A 230 13.02 28.99 -3.81
CA GLU A 230 13.21 30.42 -3.58
C GLU A 230 12.14 31.27 -4.28
N GLU A 231 11.78 30.93 -5.53
CA GLU A 231 10.74 31.64 -6.28
C GLU A 231 9.35 31.46 -5.65
N ILE A 232 9.01 30.25 -5.20
CA ILE A 232 7.75 30.01 -4.50
C ILE A 232 7.69 30.82 -3.20
N THR A 233 8.78 30.85 -2.42
CA THR A 233 8.85 31.62 -1.17
C THR A 233 8.74 33.14 -1.42
N LYS A 234 9.27 33.64 -2.55
CA LYS A 234 9.21 35.07 -2.90
C LYS A 234 7.90 35.48 -3.58
N ASN A 235 7.25 34.57 -4.29
CA ASN A 235 6.09 34.87 -5.11
C ASN A 235 4.89 33.96 -4.73
N PRO A 236 3.99 34.43 -3.84
CA PRO A 236 2.83 33.67 -3.41
C PRO A 236 1.91 33.23 -4.56
N LYS A 237 1.95 33.90 -5.72
CA LYS A 237 1.14 33.51 -6.88
C LYS A 237 1.50 32.14 -7.42
N ILE A 238 2.77 31.74 -7.34
CA ILE A 238 3.22 30.42 -7.81
C ILE A 238 2.61 29.33 -6.93
N PHE A 239 2.57 29.53 -5.61
CA PHE A 239 1.94 28.59 -4.69
C PHE A 239 0.41 28.50 -4.90
N GLN A 240 -0.24 29.64 -5.18
CA GLN A 240 -1.67 29.65 -5.51
C GLN A 240 -2.00 28.95 -6.83
N ASP A 241 -1.14 29.05 -7.85
CA ASP A 241 -1.25 28.25 -9.08
C ASP A 241 -1.13 26.75 -8.78
N ILE A 242 -0.17 26.35 -7.94
CA ILE A 242 -0.03 24.96 -7.48
C ILE A 242 -1.31 24.49 -6.79
N ILE A 243 -1.87 25.26 -5.85
CA ILE A 243 -3.13 24.93 -5.16
C ILE A 243 -4.27 24.77 -6.16
N THR A 244 -4.41 25.70 -7.10
CA THR A 244 -5.48 25.67 -8.11
C THR A 244 -5.38 24.42 -8.98
N ARG A 245 -4.17 24.07 -9.44
CA ARG A 245 -3.93 22.86 -10.22
C ARG A 245 -4.17 21.58 -9.43
N VAL A 246 -3.83 21.54 -8.14
CA VAL A 246 -4.14 20.42 -7.25
C VAL A 246 -5.65 20.25 -7.10
N LYS A 247 -6.40 21.34 -6.89
CA LYS A 247 -7.87 21.31 -6.79
C LYS A 247 -8.51 20.83 -8.09
N ASN A 248 -8.07 21.35 -9.24
CA ASN A 248 -8.58 20.92 -10.55
C ASN A 248 -8.29 19.43 -10.81
N HIS A 249 -7.08 18.97 -10.45
CA HIS A 249 -6.73 17.56 -10.57
C HIS A 249 -7.65 16.67 -9.71
N TYR A 250 -7.86 17.06 -8.46
CA TYR A 250 -8.77 16.38 -7.55
C TYR A 250 -10.19 16.31 -8.10
N GLN A 251 -10.74 17.44 -8.58
CA GLN A 251 -12.08 17.51 -9.18
C GLN A 251 -12.22 16.64 -10.43
N MET A 252 -11.15 16.48 -11.23
CA MET A 252 -11.14 15.60 -12.40
C MET A 252 -11.09 14.11 -12.00
N MET A 253 -10.31 13.77 -10.98
CA MET A 253 -10.12 12.37 -10.56
C MET A 253 -11.27 11.82 -9.71
N MET A 254 -11.96 12.68 -8.96
CA MET A 254 -13.03 12.25 -8.05
C MET A 254 -14.20 11.55 -8.76
N PRO A 255 -14.74 12.04 -9.90
CA PRO A 255 -15.75 11.33 -10.66
C PRO A 255 -15.30 9.94 -11.14
N ILE A 256 -14.03 9.80 -11.53
CA ILE A 256 -13.45 8.52 -11.98
C ILE A 256 -13.41 7.53 -10.81
N ILE A 257 -12.96 7.98 -9.64
CA ILE A 257 -12.92 7.15 -8.42
C ILE A 257 -14.34 6.77 -7.99
N ASN A 258 -15.27 7.71 -7.97
CA ASN A 258 -16.67 7.45 -7.61
C ASN A 258 -17.33 6.49 -8.59
N HIS A 259 -17.02 6.60 -9.88
CA HIS A 259 -17.50 5.65 -10.88
C HIS A 259 -16.90 4.26 -10.64
N ALA A 260 -15.59 4.14 -10.42
CA ALA A 260 -14.93 2.87 -10.14
C ALA A 260 -15.43 2.20 -8.85
N LYS A 261 -15.83 2.98 -7.84
CA LYS A 261 -16.45 2.47 -6.60
C LYS A 261 -17.74 1.68 -6.85
N ASN A 262 -18.52 2.06 -7.85
CA ASN A 262 -19.74 1.34 -8.21
C ASN A 262 -19.46 -0.09 -8.70
N TYR A 263 -18.21 -0.40 -9.06
CA TYR A 263 -17.78 -1.72 -9.49
C TYR A 263 -17.03 -2.49 -8.40
N THR A 264 -16.78 -1.87 -7.24
CA THR A 264 -16.12 -2.58 -6.14
C THR A 264 -17.00 -3.69 -5.59
N ILE A 265 -16.37 -4.80 -5.22
CA ILE A 265 -17.04 -6.00 -4.75
C ILE A 265 -16.97 -6.10 -3.22
N SER A 266 -18.03 -6.67 -2.64
CA SER A 266 -18.06 -7.06 -1.23
C SER A 266 -17.46 -8.46 -1.03
N ALA A 267 -17.15 -8.81 0.21
CA ALA A 267 -16.69 -10.16 0.54
C ALA A 267 -17.81 -11.20 0.32
N ASP A 268 -19.05 -10.86 0.66
CA ASP A 268 -20.22 -11.72 0.43
C ASP A 268 -20.43 -11.98 -1.07
N PHE A 269 -20.35 -10.94 -1.91
CA PHE A 269 -20.40 -11.11 -3.37
C PHE A 269 -19.28 -12.04 -3.87
N LEU A 270 -18.05 -11.84 -3.37
CA LEU A 270 -16.90 -12.66 -3.78
C LEU A 270 -17.11 -14.14 -3.44
N ILE A 271 -17.61 -14.43 -2.23
CA ILE A 271 -17.94 -15.80 -1.80
C ILE A 271 -19.00 -16.41 -2.73
N ASP A 272 -20.11 -15.71 -2.94
CA ASP A 272 -21.21 -16.19 -3.79
C ASP A 272 -20.77 -16.39 -5.25
N PHE A 273 -19.89 -15.52 -5.74
CA PHE A 273 -19.32 -15.61 -7.08
C PHE A 273 -18.43 -16.85 -7.23
N ILE A 274 -17.46 -17.02 -6.33
CA ILE A 274 -16.52 -18.15 -6.37
C ILE A 274 -17.27 -19.48 -6.23
N LEU A 275 -18.25 -19.57 -5.32
CA LEU A 275 -19.03 -20.79 -5.12
C LEU A 275 -19.88 -21.18 -6.34
N LYS A 276 -20.07 -20.33 -7.35
CA LYS A 276 -20.76 -20.72 -8.60
C LYS A 276 -19.84 -21.51 -9.54
N ASP A 277 -18.53 -21.38 -9.39
CA ASP A 277 -17.52 -22.05 -10.20
C ASP A 277 -16.81 -23.14 -9.37
N PRO A 278 -17.06 -24.44 -9.64
CA PRO A 278 -16.48 -25.54 -8.87
C PRO A 278 -14.94 -25.55 -8.87
N GLU A 279 -14.29 -25.15 -9.96
CA GLU A 279 -12.83 -25.15 -10.06
C GLU A 279 -12.23 -24.04 -9.20
N LEU A 280 -12.79 -22.82 -9.28
CA LEU A 280 -12.34 -21.71 -8.44
C LEU A 280 -12.60 -21.98 -6.96
N ALA A 281 -13.78 -22.52 -6.63
CA ALA A 281 -14.15 -22.86 -5.26
C ALA A 281 -13.19 -23.89 -4.66
N LYS A 282 -12.91 -24.97 -5.38
CA LYS A 282 -11.94 -25.99 -4.95
C LYS A 282 -10.54 -25.40 -4.77
N THR A 283 -10.07 -24.60 -5.74
CA THR A 283 -8.75 -23.96 -5.70
C THR A 283 -8.60 -23.07 -4.47
N LEU A 284 -9.60 -22.23 -4.18
CA LEU A 284 -9.58 -21.36 -3.01
C LEU A 284 -9.63 -22.17 -1.70
N TYR A 285 -10.48 -23.19 -1.62
CA TYR A 285 -10.60 -24.05 -0.45
C TYR A 285 -9.27 -24.74 -0.10
N GLU A 286 -8.62 -25.35 -1.09
CA GLU A 286 -7.31 -26.00 -0.93
C GLU A 286 -6.24 -24.99 -0.47
N LYS A 287 -6.21 -23.80 -1.09
CA LYS A 287 -5.27 -22.73 -0.73
C LYS A 287 -5.49 -22.23 0.69
N ILE A 288 -6.71 -21.92 1.09
CA ILE A 288 -7.03 -21.47 2.46
C ILE A 288 -6.65 -22.57 3.46
N THR A 289 -7.00 -23.81 3.19
CA THR A 289 -6.71 -24.94 4.08
C THR A 289 -5.21 -25.10 4.31
N TYR A 290 -4.42 -25.02 3.24
CA TYR A 290 -2.97 -25.10 3.32
C TYR A 290 -2.36 -23.89 4.02
N GLN A 291 -2.68 -22.68 3.55
CA GLN A 291 -2.01 -21.45 3.99
C GLN A 291 -2.42 -21.00 5.39
N ALA A 292 -3.66 -21.25 5.79
CA ALA A 292 -4.11 -20.90 7.13
C ALA A 292 -3.55 -21.83 8.21
N LYS A 293 -2.99 -23.00 7.86
CA LYS A 293 -2.56 -24.03 8.81
C LYS A 293 -1.70 -23.49 9.94
N THR A 294 -0.59 -22.83 9.62
CA THR A 294 0.30 -22.25 10.64
C THR A 294 -0.42 -21.23 11.53
N ILE A 295 -1.35 -20.44 10.98
CA ILE A 295 -2.11 -19.47 11.78
C ILE A 295 -3.09 -20.17 12.72
N LYS A 296 -3.79 -21.22 12.28
CA LYS A 296 -4.65 -22.04 13.14
C LYS A 296 -3.86 -22.62 14.34
N GLU A 297 -2.62 -23.04 14.10
CA GLU A 297 -1.76 -23.64 15.11
C GLU A 297 -1.17 -22.59 16.07
N LEU A 298 -0.66 -21.47 15.55
CA LEU A 298 0.10 -20.48 16.34
C LEU A 298 -0.75 -19.34 16.90
N ALA A 299 -1.87 -19.00 16.26
CA ALA A 299 -2.77 -17.93 16.68
C ALA A 299 -4.24 -18.28 16.36
N PRO A 300 -4.81 -19.34 16.99
CA PRO A 300 -6.20 -19.74 16.75
C PRO A 300 -7.19 -18.61 17.03
N HIS A 301 -6.94 -17.80 18.06
CA HIS A 301 -7.75 -16.63 18.41
C HIS A 301 -7.85 -15.58 17.28
N ILE A 302 -6.85 -15.47 16.38
CA ILE A 302 -6.93 -14.62 15.19
C ILE A 302 -7.73 -15.32 14.10
N TYR A 303 -7.44 -16.60 13.85
CA TYR A 303 -8.14 -17.41 12.85
C TYR A 303 -9.66 -17.47 13.12
N ASP A 304 -10.06 -17.61 14.37
CA ASP A 304 -11.47 -17.67 14.78
C ASP A 304 -12.23 -16.37 14.46
N LEU A 305 -11.53 -15.25 14.31
CA LEU A 305 -12.12 -13.95 13.95
C LEU A 305 -12.25 -13.73 12.43
N TRP A 306 -11.80 -14.67 11.60
CA TRP A 306 -11.90 -14.59 10.13
C TRP A 306 -13.29 -14.97 9.62
N LYS A 307 -14.25 -14.06 9.86
CA LYS A 307 -15.66 -14.20 9.50
C LYS A 307 -15.89 -14.76 8.10
N TYR A 308 -15.23 -14.19 7.09
CA TYR A 308 -15.53 -14.50 5.68
C TYR A 308 -14.88 -15.81 5.24
N THR A 309 -13.70 -16.11 5.76
CA THR A 309 -13.07 -17.42 5.57
C THR A 309 -13.93 -18.54 6.14
N HIS A 310 -14.45 -18.39 7.37
CA HIS A 310 -15.36 -19.38 7.97
C HIS A 310 -16.67 -19.53 7.20
N GLN A 311 -17.24 -18.43 6.75
CA GLN A 311 -18.44 -18.44 5.90
C GLN A 311 -18.21 -19.20 4.59
N PHE A 312 -17.09 -18.93 3.90
CA PHE A 312 -16.73 -19.61 2.67
C PHE A 312 -16.54 -21.12 2.87
N ILE A 313 -15.74 -21.52 3.88
CA ILE A 313 -15.47 -22.94 4.17
C ILE A 313 -16.76 -23.71 4.40
N ARG A 314 -17.64 -23.20 5.28
CA ARG A 314 -18.93 -23.83 5.58
C ARG A 314 -19.78 -24.03 4.32
N LEU A 315 -19.94 -22.97 3.51
CA LEU A 315 -20.75 -23.03 2.30
C LEU A 315 -20.14 -23.94 1.22
N TYR A 316 -18.81 -24.01 1.14
CA TYR A 316 -18.11 -24.94 0.25
C TYR A 316 -18.37 -26.39 0.66
N GLU A 317 -18.20 -26.73 1.93
CA GLU A 317 -18.45 -28.08 2.46
C GLU A 317 -19.90 -28.51 2.31
N ASP A 318 -20.86 -27.62 2.58
CA ASP A 318 -22.29 -27.88 2.37
C ASP A 318 -22.62 -28.19 0.90
N LYS A 319 -21.95 -27.52 -0.04
CA LYS A 319 -22.22 -27.63 -1.47
C LYS A 319 -21.47 -28.76 -2.17
N TYR A 320 -20.22 -29.01 -1.79
CA TYR A 320 -19.27 -29.88 -2.50
C TYR A 320 -18.68 -31.00 -1.63
N GLY A 321 -18.89 -31.00 -0.31
CA GLY A 321 -18.30 -31.95 0.64
C GLY A 321 -18.95 -33.33 0.69
N LYS A 322 -19.65 -33.76 -0.36
CA LYS A 322 -20.28 -35.09 -0.47
C LYS A 322 -19.53 -36.01 -1.43
#